data_AF-H5U5Y7-F1
#
_entry.id   AF-H5U5Y7-F1
#
_cell.length_a   1.000
_cell.length_b   1.000
_cell.length_c   1.000
_cell.angle_alpha   90.00
_cell.angle_beta   90.00
_cell.angle_gamma   90.00
#
_symmetry.space_group_name_H-M   'P 1'
#
loop_
_entity.id
_entity.type
_entity.pdbx_description
1 polymer ?
#
loop_
_entity_poly.entity_id
_entity_poly.type
_entity_poly.pdbx_seq_one_letter_code
_entity_poly.pdbx_strand_id
1 'polypeptide(L)' 'AQSFTQLRSLRWLLTSGEALPTAVALEAHAQLPDTRIHNLYGPTEAAVDVTDVDVTGSDNVTIGKPISNTTT' A
#
# COMPACT_ATOMS: atom_id res chain seq x y z
N ALA A 1 -10.04 18.13 -8.25
CA ALA A 1 -9.08 17.18 -7.66
C ALA A 1 -8.57 17.76 -6.35
N GLN A 2 -8.42 16.93 -5.31
CA GLN A 2 -7.73 17.36 -4.10
C GLN A 2 -6.24 17.55 -4.44
N SER A 3 -5.58 18.54 -3.82
CA SER A 3 -4.17 18.84 -4.09
C SER A 3 -3.30 18.37 -2.94
N PHE A 4 -2.29 17.56 -3.22
CA PHE A 4 -1.39 16.97 -2.22
C PHE A 4 0.00 17.63 -2.17
N THR A 5 0.19 18.81 -2.79
CA THR A 5 1.49 19.47 -2.95
C THR A 5 2.18 19.88 -1.63
N GLN A 6 1.44 19.85 -0.52
CA GLN A 6 1.96 20.12 0.84
C GLN A 6 2.59 18.88 1.49
N LEU A 7 2.34 17.68 0.97
CA LEU A 7 2.84 16.40 1.52
C LEU A 7 4.26 16.05 1.03
N ARG A 8 5.14 17.04 0.88
CA ARG A 8 6.47 16.86 0.26
C ARG A 8 7.41 15.96 1.04
N SER A 9 7.15 15.75 2.33
CA SER A 9 7.94 14.87 3.19
C SER A 9 7.30 13.50 3.40
N LEU A 10 6.15 13.20 2.76
CA LEU A 10 5.49 11.92 2.88
C LEU A 10 6.29 10.85 2.15
N ARG A 11 6.75 9.84 2.90
CA ARG A 11 7.60 8.75 2.37
C ARG A 11 6.84 7.47 2.10
N TRP A 12 5.80 7.20 2.87
CA TRP A 12 5.07 5.94 2.87
C TRP A 12 3.56 6.19 2.92
N LEU A 13 2.84 5.50 2.06
CA LEU A 13 1.40 5.32 2.10
C LEU A 13 1.13 3.83 2.27
N LEU A 14 0.56 3.45 3.41
CA LEU A 14 0.24 2.05 3.72
C LEU A 14 -1.27 1.87 3.61
N THR A 15 -1.72 0.83 2.91
CA THR A 15 -3.13 0.43 2.81
C THR A 15 -3.32 -0.95 3.43
N SER A 16 -4.45 -1.18 4.08
CA SER A 16 -4.84 -2.48 4.64
C SER A 16 -6.36 -2.48 4.91
N GLY A 17 -6.89 -3.60 5.36
CA GLY A 17 -8.28 -3.74 5.83
C GLY A 17 -9.34 -3.93 4.74
N GLU A 18 -9.13 -3.37 3.55
CA GLU A 18 -9.96 -3.59 2.37
C GLU A 18 -9.10 -3.83 1.13
N ALA A 19 -9.70 -4.44 0.10
CA ALA A 19 -9.02 -4.65 -1.17
C ALA A 19 -8.67 -3.30 -1.80
N LEU A 20 -7.37 -3.04 -2.00
CA LEU A 20 -6.90 -1.85 -2.70
C LEU A 20 -7.15 -1.98 -4.21
N PRO A 21 -8.01 -1.14 -4.82
CA PRO A 21 -8.21 -1.17 -6.27
C PRO A 21 -6.97 -0.61 -7.00
N THR A 22 -6.53 -1.29 -8.06
CA THR A 22 -5.39 -0.83 -8.90
C THR A 22 -5.54 0.63 -9.35
N ALA A 23 -6.74 1.04 -9.74
CA ALA A 23 -6.99 2.42 -10.19
C ALA A 23 -6.68 3.46 -9.09
N VAL A 24 -6.98 3.14 -7.83
CA VAL A 24 -6.69 4.01 -6.68
C VAL A 24 -5.18 4.07 -6.41
N ALA A 25 -4.48 2.93 -6.50
CA ALA A 25 -3.02 2.89 -6.34
C ALA A 25 -2.30 3.75 -7.40
N LEU A 26 -2.73 3.65 -8.67
CA LEU A 26 -2.19 4.44 -9.77
C LEU A 26 -2.49 5.93 -9.62
N GLU A 27 -3.72 6.29 -9.22
CA GLU A 27 -4.09 7.68 -8.96
C GLU A 27 -3.27 8.28 -7.79
N ALA A 28 -3.09 7.51 -6.71
CA ALA A 28 -2.27 7.92 -5.57
C ALA A 28 -0.81 8.14 -5.99
N HIS A 29 -0.23 7.24 -6.78
CA HIS A 29 1.13 7.39 -7.29
C HIS A 29 1.27 8.62 -8.19
N ALA A 30 0.29 8.90 -9.06
CA ALA A 30 0.30 10.08 -9.91
C ALA A 30 0.27 11.40 -9.11
N GLN A 31 -0.40 11.42 -7.95
CA GLN A 31 -0.49 12.59 -7.08
C GLN A 31 0.68 12.71 -6.09
N LEU A 32 1.32 11.60 -5.75
CA LEU A 32 2.41 11.49 -4.78
C LEU A 32 3.59 10.69 -5.38
N PRO A 33 4.27 11.22 -6.43
CA PRO A 33 5.26 10.46 -7.20
C PRO A 33 6.49 10.04 -6.37
N ASP A 34 6.80 10.78 -5.30
CA ASP A 34 7.95 10.52 -4.42
C ASP A 34 7.60 9.64 -3.19
N THR A 35 6.33 9.23 -3.05
CA THR A 35 5.85 8.41 -1.94
C THR A 35 5.78 6.93 -2.36
N ARG A 36 6.29 6.04 -1.50
CA ARG A 36 6.12 4.60 -1.67
C ARG A 36 4.75 4.15 -1.21
N ILE A 37 4.10 3.31 -1.99
CA ILE A 37 2.77 2.79 -1.70
C ILE A 37 2.87 1.29 -1.44
N HIS A 38 2.44 0.86 -0.25
CA HIS A 38 2.45 -0.54 0.13
C HIS A 38 1.03 -1.02 0.40
N ASN A 39 0.70 -2.19 -0.14
CA ASN A 39 -0.51 -2.90 0.19
C ASN A 39 -0.19 -3.99 1.23
N LEU A 40 -0.77 -3.84 2.40
CA LEU A 40 -0.65 -4.77 3.52
C LEU A 40 -1.95 -5.58 3.65
N TYR A 41 -1.84 -6.73 4.31
CA TYR A 41 -3.01 -7.53 4.63
C TYR A 41 -2.75 -8.37 5.88
N GLY A 42 -3.73 -8.46 6.77
CA GLY A 42 -3.76 -9.44 7.84
C GLY A 42 -5.17 -9.62 8.42
N PRO A 43 -5.55 -10.86 8.78
CA PRO A 43 -6.78 -11.11 9.53
C PRO A 43 -6.56 -10.84 11.02
N THR A 44 -7.63 -10.43 11.72
CA THR A 44 -7.62 -10.14 13.17
C THR A 44 -7.00 -11.25 14.01
N GLU A 45 -7.19 -12.50 13.61
CA GLU A 45 -6.76 -13.71 14.33
C GLU A 45 -5.24 -13.96 14.29
N ALA A 46 -4.53 -13.39 13.32
CA ALA A 46 -3.09 -13.63 13.12
C ALA A 46 -2.22 -12.43 13.53
N ALA A 47 -2.59 -11.21 13.12
CA ALA A 47 -1.95 -9.95 13.49
C ALA A 47 -2.78 -8.76 12.96
N VAL A 48 -2.25 -7.53 13.06
CA VAL A 48 -2.79 -6.40 12.28
C VAL A 48 -2.52 -6.61 10.78
N ASP A 49 -1.26 -6.88 10.41
CA ASP A 49 -0.83 -7.19 9.05
C ASP A 49 0.17 -8.36 9.09
N VAL A 50 0.06 -9.28 8.14
CA VAL A 50 0.95 -10.45 8.00
C VAL A 50 1.59 -10.55 6.62
N THR A 51 1.09 -9.86 5.61
CA THR A 51 1.73 -9.77 4.30
C THR A 51 1.95 -8.32 3.86
N ASP A 52 2.96 -8.12 3.01
CA ASP A 52 3.35 -6.82 2.45
C ASP A 52 3.73 -6.96 0.96
N VAL A 53 3.39 -5.93 0.18
CA VAL A 53 3.92 -5.70 -1.16
C VAL A 53 3.99 -4.22 -1.50
N ASP A 54 5.12 -3.80 -2.09
CA ASP A 54 5.29 -2.50 -2.72
C ASP A 54 4.51 -2.48 -4.05
N VAL A 55 3.55 -1.58 -4.15
CA VAL A 55 2.70 -1.37 -5.34
C VAL A 55 2.94 0.00 -5.98
N THR A 56 4.04 0.66 -5.66
CA THR A 56 4.40 1.98 -6.20
C THR A 56 4.48 1.92 -7.73
N GLY A 57 3.55 2.59 -8.41
CA GLY A 57 3.44 2.58 -9.87
C GLY A 57 3.10 1.23 -10.49
N SER A 58 2.67 0.24 -9.70
CA SER A 58 2.28 -1.09 -10.17
C SER A 58 0.85 -1.10 -10.71
N ASP A 59 0.63 -1.82 -11.81
CA ASP A 59 -0.71 -2.15 -12.33
C ASP A 59 -1.25 -3.48 -11.76
N ASN A 60 -0.47 -4.15 -10.91
CA ASN A 60 -0.83 -5.39 -10.24
C ASN A 60 -0.79 -5.22 -8.72
N VAL A 61 -1.97 -5.21 -8.09
CA VAL A 61 -2.12 -5.13 -6.64
C VAL A 61 -2.46 -6.51 -6.10
N THR A 62 -1.55 -7.07 -5.30
CA THR A 62 -1.75 -8.35 -4.59
C THR A 62 -1.69 -8.11 -3.08
N ILE A 63 -1.89 -9.15 -2.28
CA ILE A 63 -1.62 -9.08 -0.82
C ILE A 63 -0.14 -9.27 -0.49
N GLY A 64 0.69 -9.62 -1.47
CA GLY A 64 2.13 -9.74 -1.30
C GLY A 64 2.60 -11.03 -0.66
N LYS A 65 3.67 -10.92 0.13
CA LYS A 65 4.38 -12.05 0.77
C LYS A 65 4.41 -11.89 2.28
N PRO A 66 4.59 -12.98 3.05
CA PRO A 66 4.73 -12.91 4.49
C PRO A 66 5.80 -11.91 4.94
N ILE A 67 5.49 -11.14 5.97
CA ILE A 67 6.46 -10.30 6.68
C ILE A 67 7.29 -11.16 7.65
N SER A 68 8.35 -10.57 8.23
CA SER A 68 9.18 -11.23 9.23
C SER A 68 8.33 -11.90 10.32
N ASN A 69 8.68 -13.14 10.67
CA ASN A 69 8.00 -13.96 11.68
C ASN A 69 6.55 -14.37 11.33
N THR A 70 6.17 -14.33 10.05
CA THR A 70 4.89 -14.88 9.56
C THR A 70 5.12 -15.85 8.41
N THR A 71 4.15 -16.72 8.11
CA THR A 71 4.23 -17.71 7.02
C THR A 71 2.94 -17.71 6.20
N THR A 72 3.02 -18.25 4.99
CA THR A 72 1.85 -18.51 4.12
C THR A 72 1.28 -19.90 4.38
#